data_AF-A0A2V8J7Z3-F1
#
_entry.id   AF-A0A2V8J7Z3-F1
#
_cell.length_a   1.000
_cell.length_b   1.000
_cell.length_c   1.000
_cell.angle_alpha   90.00
_cell.angle_beta   90.00
_cell.angle_gamma   90.00
#
_symmetry.space_group_name_H-M   'P 1'
#
loop_
_entity.id
_entity.type
_entity.pdbx_description
1 polymer ?
#
loop_
_entity_poly.entity_id
_entity_poly.type
_entity_poly.pdbx_seq_one_letter_code
_entity_poly.pdbx_strand_id
1 'polypeptide(L)' 'MHISQWSKSVDTRWYLGVLCQKCKEPILFALDRSEGEAPFVPAAKLVLTCSQTECRHRADYSTAKVSRFQKKGQLR' A
#
# COMPACT_ATOMS: atom_id res chain seq x y z
N MET A 1 -1.02 6.80 -40.64
CA MET A 1 -1.05 5.60 -39.77
C MET A 1 -1.12 6.08 -38.34
N HIS A 2 -2.20 5.73 -37.66
CA HIS A 2 -2.59 6.21 -36.34
C HIS A 2 -1.68 5.56 -35.29
N ILE A 3 -0.76 6.29 -34.67
CA ILE A 3 -0.12 5.82 -33.44
C ILE A 3 -1.09 6.16 -32.32
N SER A 4 -1.87 5.14 -31.96
CA SER A 4 -2.92 5.14 -30.97
C SER A 4 -2.51 5.91 -29.72
N GLN A 5 -3.35 6.89 -29.39
CA GLN A 5 -3.47 7.60 -28.13
C GLN A 5 -2.79 6.87 -26.97
N TRP A 6 -1.82 7.57 -26.37
CA TRP A 6 -1.32 7.36 -25.01
C TRP A 6 -2.47 6.87 -24.14
N SER A 7 -2.48 5.58 -23.81
CA SER A 7 -3.42 5.05 -22.84
C SER A 7 -3.04 5.75 -21.54
N LYS A 8 -3.80 6.79 -21.16
CA LYS A 8 -3.82 7.31 -19.80
C LYS A 8 -4.35 6.17 -18.95
N SER A 9 -3.50 5.17 -18.69
CA SER A 9 -3.75 4.15 -17.69
C SER A 9 -4.05 4.92 -16.43
N VAL A 10 -5.23 4.69 -15.86
CA VAL A 10 -5.50 5.11 -14.49
C VAL A 10 -4.38 4.47 -13.67
N ASP A 11 -3.39 5.27 -13.28
CA ASP A 11 -2.11 4.88 -12.67
C ASP A 11 -2.42 4.22 -11.32
N THR A 12 -2.84 2.96 -11.39
CA THR A 12 -3.34 2.18 -10.27
C THR A 12 -2.11 1.58 -9.63
N ARG A 13 -1.59 2.28 -8.64
CA ARG A 13 -0.38 1.86 -7.95
C ARG A 13 -0.74 0.86 -6.87
N TRP A 14 -0.02 -0.24 -6.87
CA TRP A 14 -0.07 -1.23 -5.80
C TRP A 14 0.81 -0.80 -4.64
N TYR A 15 0.32 -1.02 -3.43
CA TYR A 15 1.03 -0.74 -2.19
C TYR A 15 0.98 -1.96 -1.29
N LEU A 16 2.06 -2.15 -0.53
CA LEU A 16 2.09 -3.07 0.60
C LEU A 16 1.62 -2.33 1.84
N GLY A 17 0.78 -3.00 2.63
CA GLY A 17 0.24 -2.45 3.86
C GLY A 17 -0.17 -3.52 4.85
N VAL A 18 -0.53 -3.07 6.04
CA VAL A 18 -1.14 -3.87 7.11
C VAL A 18 -2.45 -3.21 7.54
N LEU A 19 -3.34 -3.95 8.20
CA LEU A 19 -4.50 -3.35 8.83
C LEU A 19 -4.14 -2.85 10.23
N CYS A 20 -4.54 -1.62 10.56
CA CYS A 20 -4.35 -1.08 11.90
C CYS A 20 -5.01 -1.99 12.94
N GLN A 21 -4.28 -2.35 14.01
CA GLN A 21 -4.84 -3.24 15.04
C GLN A 21 -6.04 -2.60 15.78
N LYS A 22 -6.08 -1.27 15.87
CA LYS A 22 -7.13 -0.49 16.54
C LYS A 22 -8.35 -0.22 15.64
N CYS A 23 -8.19 0.52 14.55
CA CYS A 23 -9.32 0.95 13.71
C CYS A 23 -9.53 0.14 12.43
N LYS A 24 -8.69 -0.87 12.17
CA LYS A 24 -8.73 -1.75 10.98
C LYS A 24 -8.50 -1.06 9.63
N GLU A 25 -8.26 0.24 9.61
CA GLU A 25 -7.89 0.98 8.41
C GLU A 25 -6.51 0.55 7.85
N PRO A 26 -6.32 0.53 6.52
CA PRO A 26 -5.04 0.20 5.91
C PRO A 26 -3.93 1.21 6.26
N ILE A 27 -2.78 0.70 6.69
CA ILE A 27 -1.54 1.45 6.84
C ILE A 27 -0.61 1.04 5.70
N LEU A 28 -0.53 1.88 4.67
CA LEU A 28 0.34 1.67 3.51
C LEU A 28 1.76 2.12 3.86
N PHE A 29 2.76 1.24 3.70
CA PHE A 29 4.14 1.54 4.09
C PHE A 29 5.16 1.40 2.95
N ALA A 30 4.83 0.72 1.85
CA ALA A 30 5.71 0.62 0.69
C ALA A 30 4.91 0.57 -0.62
N LEU A 31 5.51 1.09 -1.69
CA LEU A 31 5.01 0.91 -3.06
C LEU A 31 5.41 -0.48 -3.54
N ASP A 32 4.45 -1.23 -4.09
CA ASP A 32 4.73 -2.52 -4.72
C ASP A 32 5.03 -2.32 -6.21
N ARG A 33 6.31 -2.44 -6.58
CA ARG A 33 6.78 -2.36 -7.97
C ARG A 33 6.73 -3.69 -8.72
N SER A 34 6.36 -4.77 -8.04
CA SER A 34 6.19 -6.08 -8.67
C SER A 34 4.84 -6.25 -9.36
N GLU A 35 4.02 -5.20 -9.39
CA GLU A 35 2.64 -5.22 -9.91
C GLU A 35 1.75 -6.32 -9.30
N GLY A 36 2.15 -6.86 -8.13
CA GLY A 36 1.43 -7.91 -7.43
C GLY A 36 2.07 -9.30 -7.51
N GLU A 37 3.14 -9.47 -8.28
CA GLU A 37 3.66 -10.78 -8.68
C GLU A 37 4.77 -11.34 -7.77
N ALA A 38 5.55 -10.49 -7.10
CA ALA A 38 6.69 -10.96 -6.31
C ALA A 38 6.30 -11.33 -4.86
N PRO A 39 6.87 -12.38 -4.26
CA PRO A 39 6.70 -12.61 -2.82
C PRO A 39 7.31 -11.47 -2.01
N PHE A 40 6.61 -11.03 -0.97
CA PHE A 40 7.12 -10.03 -0.04
C PHE A 40 7.98 -10.70 1.04
N VAL A 41 9.16 -10.16 1.29
CA VAL A 41 10.02 -10.55 2.42
C VAL A 41 9.77 -9.58 3.58
N PRO A 42 9.28 -10.06 4.74
CA PRO A 42 9.08 -9.20 5.91
C PRO A 42 10.38 -8.56 6.37
N ALA A 43 10.31 -7.27 6.70
CA ALA A 43 11.39 -6.63 7.43
C ALA A 43 11.51 -7.24 8.84
N ALA A 44 12.74 -7.33 9.37
CA ALA A 44 12.98 -7.84 10.72
C ALA A 44 12.25 -7.03 11.81
N LYS A 45 11.96 -5.76 11.54
CA LYS A 45 11.15 -4.90 12.39
C LYS A 45 10.30 -3.93 11.57
N LEU A 46 9.00 -3.85 11.86
CA LEU A 46 8.04 -3.00 11.18
C LEU A 46 7.17 -2.24 12.19
N VAL A 47 7.69 -1.13 12.72
CA VAL A 47 6.91 -0.25 13.61
C VAL A 47 6.20 0.81 12.79
N LEU A 48 4.87 0.81 12.81
CA LEU A 48 4.04 1.71 12.01
C LEU A 48 3.08 2.50 12.90
N THR A 49 2.73 3.70 12.42
CA THR A 49 1.70 4.56 13.01
C THR A 49 0.55 4.67 12.03
N CYS A 50 -0.69 4.47 12.49
CA CYS A 50 -1.88 4.65 11.67
C CYS A 50 -1.99 6.11 11.21
N SER A 51 -2.17 6.31 9.90
CA SER A 51 -2.29 7.64 9.27
C SER A 51 -3.63 8.32 9.52
N GLN A 52 -4.64 7.58 10.00
CA GLN A 52 -5.94 8.14 10.35
C GLN A 52 -5.78 9.09 11.53
N THR A 53 -6.20 10.34 11.33
CA THR A 53 -6.02 11.47 12.26
C THR A 53 -6.61 11.20 13.64
N GLU A 54 -7.76 10.54 13.70
CA GLU A 54 -8.44 10.16 14.94
C GLU A 54 -7.82 8.92 15.61
N CYS A 55 -7.16 8.05 14.84
CA CYS A 55 -6.62 6.81 15.37
C CYS A 55 -5.21 6.99 15.93
N ARG A 56 -4.26 7.40 15.07
CA ARG A 56 -2.81 7.57 15.36
C ARG A 56 -2.15 6.42 16.15
N HIS A 57 -2.75 5.24 16.16
CA HIS A 57 -2.25 4.10 16.91
C HIS A 57 -0.90 3.64 16.34
N ARG A 58 0.11 3.55 17.21
CA ARG A 58 1.46 3.07 16.90
C ARG A 58 1.70 1.71 17.54
N ALA A 59 2.15 0.75 16.74
CA ALA A 59 2.43 -0.62 17.20
C ALA A 59 3.53 -1.26 16.36
N ASP A 60 4.01 -2.42 16.84
CA ASP A 60 4.87 -3.31 16.07
C ASP A 60 4.00 -4.24 15.20
N TYR A 61 4.28 -4.23 13.90
CA TYR A 61 3.58 -5.00 12.87
C TYR A 61 4.51 -6.03 12.20
N SER A 62 5.66 -6.36 12.79
CA SER A 62 6.63 -7.29 12.20
C SER A 62 6.07 -8.68 11.96
N THR A 63 5.08 -9.09 12.76
CA THR A 63 4.36 -10.37 12.63
C THR A 63 2.97 -10.22 12.01
N ALA A 64 2.59 -9.00 11.60
CA ALA A 64 1.29 -8.75 11.02
C ALA A 64 1.20 -9.29 9.60
N LYS A 65 0.01 -9.73 9.19
CA LYS A 65 -0.26 -10.11 7.80
C LYS A 65 -0.12 -8.89 6.90
N VAL A 66 0.87 -8.92 6.02
CA VAL A 66 1.03 -7.93 4.95
C VAL A 66 0.09 -8.27 3.79
N SER A 67 -0.61 -7.26 3.30
CA SER A 67 -1.57 -7.35 2.20
C SER A 67 -1.24 -6.30 1.14
N ARG A 68 -1.78 -6.53 -0.07
CA ARG A 68 -1.70 -5.58 -1.18
C ARG A 68 -2.94 -4.72 -1.26
N PHE A 69 -2.74 -3.44 -1.48
CA PHE A 69 -3.79 -2.45 -1.62
C PHE A 69 -3.58 -1.68 -2.93
N GLN A 70 -4.65 -1.52 -3.71
CA GLN A 70 -4.63 -0.62 -4.86
C GLN A 70 -5.04 0.77 -4.40
N LYS A 71 -4.23 1.77 -4.76
CA LYS A 71 -4.65 3.16 -4.67
C LYS A 71 -4.76 3.71 -6.08
N LYS A 72 -5.96 4.13 -6.47
CA LYS A 72 -6.16 4.89 -7.70
C LYS A 72 -5.36 6.19 -7.54
N GLY A 73 -4.36 6.40 -8.39
CA GLY A 73 -3.71 7.70 -8.49
C GLY A 73 -4.77 8.74 -8.79
N GLN A 74 -4.91 9.76 -7.96
CA GLN A 74 -5.61 10.97 -8.37
C GLN A 74 -4.77 11.56 -9.51
N LEU A 75 -5.25 11.44 -10.75
CA LEU A 75 -4.82 12.34 -11.81
C LEU A 75 -5.04 13.77 -11.27
N ARG A 76 -3.94 14.50 -11.09
CA ARG A 76 -3.97 15.95 -10.96
C ARG A 76 -3.91 16.56 -12.34
#